data_AF-A0A2H5DV25-F1
#
_entry.id   AF-A0A2H5DV25-F1
#
_cell.length_a   1.000
_cell.length_b   1.000
_cell.length_c   1.000
_cell.angle_alpha   90.00
_cell.angle_beta   90.00
_cell.angle_gamma   90.00
#
_symmetry.space_group_name_H-M   'P 1'
#
loop_
_entity.id
_entity.type
_entity.pdbx_description
1 polymer ?
#
loop_
_entity_poly.entity_id
_entity_poly.type
_entity_poly.pdbx_seq_one_letter_code
_entity_poly.pdbx_strand_id
1 'polypeptide(L)'
;MRVETHSPSFTNPNPAEACSGDPTEMGSRLSGVSRAPLPHAAAGRDGEAAAAGKIGAFLRKAVAAQSYGLMFANGKLFEATGDALEKREQYGFSALKRLDGLSRRNLDAVAARLGALDSAEQALKQHIMAGAWHFRHQSNAALDDGEKATIASNHLLSRQARSSGGNTFADDKALLSNHDFVFFGVEFSGRDKNDKPLNHKHSTMDFGANAYVVSDALPACRNGYLTLTDHFFNRVPGGREAEHQDFVGRFAQMGRESGRWIHEGKYRQNAPLFCYRDMKAAVALHLIEFMRNSQDEAFKAYVFDQATQSGPALDRVLNSVFQAEFHIPRLMATTDYAKHPLRPMLLKEAVDSVNLPALSDLVSNRGDAVTAMWHAINKGKDEVVAYLLGNWQFEAKDFSHAPAGFYHELNYALSESGASVYILDQFLSRGWAAVNAPFEHVNRGDTMLDNAVKYGNREMVAALIKHGADRNLLSKWHKSDLDALLA
;
A
#
# COMPACT_ATOMS: atom_id res chain seq x y z
N MET A 1 -6.84 -8.23 7.61
CA MET A 1 -6.13 -8.87 6.48
C MET A 1 -6.10 -10.39 6.67
N ARG A 2 -6.83 -11.19 5.88
CA ARG A 2 -6.78 -12.67 5.92
C ARG A 2 -6.61 -13.20 4.49
N VAL A 3 -5.64 -14.08 4.29
CA VAL A 3 -5.10 -14.51 2.99
C VAL A 3 -5.94 -15.65 2.43
N GLU A 4 -6.66 -15.44 1.32
CA GLU A 4 -6.99 -16.51 0.36
C GLU A 4 -6.92 -15.99 -1.08
N THR A 5 -6.43 -16.87 -1.93
CA THR A 5 -5.94 -16.68 -3.30
C THR A 5 -7.06 -16.84 -4.32
N HIS A 6 -7.38 -15.83 -5.13
CA HIS A 6 -7.97 -16.04 -6.46
C HIS A 6 -7.61 -14.91 -7.43
N SER A 7 -6.97 -15.30 -8.53
CA SER A 7 -6.61 -14.46 -9.68
C SER A 7 -7.86 -14.04 -10.47
N PRO A 8 -8.06 -12.75 -10.80
CA PRO A 8 -9.17 -12.34 -11.65
C PRO A 8 -8.88 -12.61 -13.13
N SER A 9 -9.81 -13.32 -13.77
CA SER A 9 -9.85 -13.56 -15.21
C SER A 9 -10.13 -12.27 -15.97
N PHE A 10 -9.27 -11.94 -16.93
CA PHE A 10 -9.50 -10.89 -17.91
C PHE A 10 -10.68 -11.27 -18.80
N THR A 11 -11.82 -10.62 -18.62
CA THR A 11 -12.80 -10.46 -19.71
C THR A 11 -12.78 -9.00 -20.08
N ASN A 12 -12.14 -8.72 -21.21
CA ASN A 12 -12.07 -7.42 -21.84
C ASN A 12 -13.40 -7.21 -22.58
N PRO A 13 -14.31 -6.32 -22.16
CA PRO A 13 -15.42 -5.95 -23.02
C PRO A 13 -14.87 -4.91 -24.00
N ASN A 14 -14.72 -5.30 -25.26
CA ASN A 14 -14.47 -4.37 -26.37
C ASN A 14 -15.42 -3.15 -26.25
N PRO A 15 -14.91 -1.94 -25.98
CA PRO A 15 -15.68 -0.75 -26.27
C PRO A 15 -15.53 -0.51 -27.77
N ALA A 16 -16.67 -0.51 -28.45
CA ALA A 16 -16.78 -0.04 -29.82
C ALA A 16 -16.18 1.38 -29.94
N GLU A 17 -15.43 1.55 -31.02
CA GLU A 17 -15.07 2.79 -31.70
C GLU A 17 -15.80 4.04 -31.20
N ALA A 18 -15.08 4.94 -30.52
CA ALA A 18 -15.47 6.34 -30.44
C ALA A 18 -14.23 7.24 -30.31
N CYS A 19 -13.92 7.89 -31.44
CA CYS A 19 -13.18 9.13 -31.57
C CYS A 19 -11.70 9.12 -31.19
N SER A 20 -10.90 8.91 -32.23
CA SER A 20 -9.59 9.51 -32.45
C SER A 20 -9.59 11.01 -32.11
N GLY A 21 -9.31 11.36 -30.86
CA GLY A 21 -8.88 12.70 -30.48
C GLY A 21 -7.36 12.75 -30.58
N ASP A 22 -6.85 13.39 -31.63
CA ASP A 22 -5.43 13.68 -31.79
C ASP A 22 -4.92 14.43 -30.53
N PRO A 23 -3.87 13.95 -29.83
CA PRO A 23 -3.30 14.58 -28.64
C PRO A 23 -2.90 16.05 -28.81
N THR A 24 -2.81 16.55 -30.05
CA THR A 24 -2.58 17.96 -30.35
C THR A 24 -3.73 18.87 -29.92
N GLU A 25 -4.97 18.37 -29.80
CA GLU A 25 -6.13 19.19 -29.42
C GLU A 25 -6.16 19.51 -27.91
N MET A 26 -5.60 18.65 -27.07
CA MET A 26 -5.42 18.94 -25.64
C MET A 26 -4.30 19.97 -25.42
N GLY A 27 -3.33 20.05 -26.34
CA GLY A 27 -2.30 21.08 -26.39
C GLY A 27 -2.83 22.47 -26.78
N SER A 28 -3.83 22.54 -27.67
CA SER A 28 -4.38 23.83 -28.14
C SER A 28 -5.28 24.52 -27.11
N ARG A 29 -5.94 23.77 -26.20
CA ARG A 29 -6.67 24.37 -25.07
C ARG A 29 -5.75 25.01 -24.02
N LEU A 30 -4.47 24.62 -23.98
CA LEU A 30 -3.47 25.24 -23.11
C LEU A 30 -2.73 26.40 -23.78
N SER A 31 -2.68 26.47 -25.11
CA SER A 31 -2.01 27.57 -25.85
C SER A 31 -2.87 28.84 -25.99
N GLY A 32 -4.16 28.79 -25.63
CA GLY A 32 -5.04 29.96 -25.60
C GLY A 32 -4.75 30.98 -24.50
N VAL A 33 -3.80 30.70 -23.60
CA VAL A 33 -3.29 31.71 -22.67
C VAL A 33 -2.37 32.65 -23.44
N SER A 34 -2.97 33.64 -24.09
CA SER A 34 -2.26 34.82 -24.58
C SER A 34 -1.37 35.33 -23.44
N ARG A 35 -0.04 35.25 -23.64
CA ARG A 35 0.95 35.89 -22.77
C ARG A 35 0.71 37.40 -22.84
N ALA A 36 -0.20 37.91 -22.01
CA ALA A 36 -0.06 39.27 -21.53
C ALA A 36 1.35 39.34 -20.90
N PRO A 37 2.22 40.28 -21.30
CA PRO A 37 3.54 40.39 -20.70
C PRO A 37 3.30 40.69 -19.22
N LEU A 38 3.58 39.72 -18.34
CA LEU A 38 3.70 40.03 -16.93
C LEU A 38 4.82 41.06 -16.83
N PRO A 39 4.60 42.20 -16.16
CA PRO A 39 5.65 43.19 -15.99
C PRO A 39 6.85 42.48 -15.37
N HIS A 40 8.02 42.67 -15.99
CA HIS A 40 9.32 42.27 -15.46
C HIS A 40 9.61 43.05 -14.18
N ALA A 41 8.86 42.77 -13.11
CA ALA A 41 9.41 42.87 -11.78
C ALA A 41 10.40 41.70 -11.70
N ALA A 42 11.70 42.01 -11.66
CA ALA A 42 12.72 41.05 -11.31
C ALA A 42 12.41 40.54 -9.90
N ALA A 43 11.55 39.51 -9.81
CA ALA A 43 11.41 38.75 -8.60
C ALA A 43 12.80 38.18 -8.33
N GLY A 44 13.47 38.65 -7.27
CA GLY A 44 14.67 37.98 -6.80
C GLY A 44 14.37 36.50 -6.54
N ARG A 45 15.41 35.69 -6.35
CA ARG A 45 15.27 34.24 -6.09
C ARG A 45 14.19 33.89 -5.05
N ASP A 46 13.99 34.77 -4.07
CA ASP A 46 12.95 34.65 -3.04
C ASP A 46 11.52 34.72 -3.59
N GLY A 47 11.26 35.60 -4.57
CA GLY A 47 9.96 35.74 -5.20
C GLY A 47 9.60 34.54 -6.08
N GLU A 48 10.57 33.98 -6.81
CA GLU A 48 10.39 32.75 -7.58
C GLU A 48 10.13 31.55 -6.65
N ALA A 49 10.91 31.41 -5.57
CA ALA A 49 10.73 30.35 -4.58
C ALA A 49 9.36 30.46 -3.88
N ALA A 50 8.93 31.68 -3.52
CA ALA A 50 7.62 31.93 -2.93
C ALA A 50 6.47 31.60 -3.90
N ALA A 51 6.61 31.96 -5.18
CA ALA A 51 5.63 31.62 -6.22
C ALA A 51 5.54 30.09 -6.42
N ALA A 52 6.68 29.41 -6.55
CA ALA A 52 6.76 27.96 -6.67
C ALA A 52 6.12 27.25 -5.46
N GLY A 53 6.38 27.75 -4.24
CA GLY A 53 5.76 27.24 -3.01
C GLY A 53 4.23 27.37 -3.01
N LYS A 54 3.69 28.52 -3.43
CA LYS A 54 2.24 28.75 -3.55
C LYS A 54 1.60 27.84 -4.62
N ILE A 55 2.22 27.72 -5.79
CA ILE A 55 1.77 26.83 -6.86
C ILE A 55 1.76 25.37 -6.38
N GLY A 56 2.85 24.91 -5.77
CA GLY A 56 2.94 23.55 -5.24
C GLY A 56 1.89 23.26 -4.16
N ALA A 57 1.61 24.23 -3.27
CA ALA A 57 0.55 24.10 -2.27
C ALA A 57 -0.83 24.00 -2.92
N PHE A 58 -1.11 24.80 -3.94
CA PHE A 58 -2.35 24.73 -4.71
C PHE A 58 -2.53 23.38 -5.41
N LEU A 59 -1.50 22.88 -6.11
CA LEU A 59 -1.54 21.61 -6.81
C LEU A 59 -1.77 20.43 -5.87
N ARG A 60 -1.07 20.39 -4.72
CA ARG A 60 -1.31 19.37 -3.69
C ARG A 60 -2.75 19.40 -3.17
N LYS A 61 -3.31 20.59 -2.96
CA LYS A 61 -4.69 20.76 -2.51
C LYS A 61 -5.71 20.31 -3.58
N ALA A 62 -5.45 20.60 -4.85
CA ALA A 62 -6.28 20.16 -5.98
C ALA A 62 -6.26 18.63 -6.13
N VAL A 63 -5.10 18.00 -6.03
CA VAL A 63 -4.97 16.54 -6.03
C VAL A 63 -5.71 15.93 -4.85
N ALA A 64 -5.51 16.48 -3.64
CA ALA A 64 -6.20 16.00 -2.45
C ALA A 64 -7.73 16.06 -2.60
N ALA A 65 -8.27 17.14 -3.18
CA ALA A 65 -9.69 17.26 -3.43
C ALA A 65 -10.23 16.15 -4.34
N GLN A 66 -9.45 15.71 -5.35
CA GLN A 66 -9.84 14.56 -6.18
C GLN A 66 -9.82 13.26 -5.37
N SER A 67 -8.77 12.99 -4.60
CA SER A 67 -8.67 11.76 -3.81
C SER A 67 -9.78 11.65 -2.76
N TYR A 68 -10.09 12.73 -2.03
CA TYR A 68 -11.22 12.76 -1.10
C TYR A 68 -12.57 12.68 -1.81
N GLY A 69 -12.71 13.34 -2.96
CA GLY A 69 -13.89 13.25 -3.78
C GLY A 69 -14.21 11.81 -4.18
N LEU A 70 -13.21 11.09 -4.70
CA LEU A 70 -13.33 9.67 -5.02
C LEU A 70 -13.66 8.81 -3.79
N MET A 71 -13.01 9.07 -2.65
CA MET A 71 -13.24 8.36 -1.40
C MET A 71 -14.69 8.51 -0.91
N PHE A 72 -15.15 9.76 -0.70
CA PHE A 72 -16.49 10.02 -0.18
C PHE A 72 -17.61 9.71 -1.17
N ALA A 73 -17.37 9.72 -2.48
CA ALA A 73 -18.40 9.43 -3.47
C ALA A 73 -18.58 7.94 -3.79
N ASN A 74 -17.58 7.09 -3.49
CA ASN A 74 -17.60 5.68 -3.86
C ASN A 74 -17.52 4.72 -2.66
N GLY A 75 -17.11 5.19 -1.48
CA GLY A 75 -17.09 4.37 -0.27
C GLY A 75 -18.50 4.20 0.32
N LYS A 76 -19.04 2.98 0.28
CA LYS A 76 -20.35 2.63 0.86
C LYS A 76 -20.50 3.03 2.33
N LEU A 77 -19.42 3.06 3.10
CA LEU A 77 -19.45 3.50 4.49
C LEU A 77 -19.99 4.93 4.62
N PHE A 78 -19.58 5.83 3.73
CA PHE A 78 -19.96 7.24 3.79
C PHE A 78 -21.42 7.46 3.43
N GLU A 79 -22.03 6.57 2.64
CA GLU A 79 -23.48 6.58 2.42
C GLU A 79 -24.21 6.24 3.73
N ALA A 80 -23.75 5.20 4.44
CA ALA A 80 -24.32 4.76 5.71
C ALA A 80 -24.18 5.77 6.86
N THR A 81 -23.12 6.58 6.85
CA THR A 81 -22.90 7.63 7.86
C THR A 81 -23.44 9.01 7.47
N GLY A 82 -23.98 9.16 6.25
CA GLY A 82 -24.48 10.45 5.74
C GLY A 82 -23.38 11.44 5.34
N ASP A 83 -22.16 10.95 5.09
CA ASP A 83 -21.00 11.72 4.66
C ASP A 83 -20.67 11.63 3.18
N ALA A 84 -21.44 10.83 2.43
CA ALA A 84 -21.21 10.63 1.01
C ALA A 84 -21.27 11.93 0.21
N LEU A 85 -20.44 12.00 -0.83
CA LEU A 85 -20.53 13.01 -1.86
C LEU A 85 -21.22 12.43 -3.10
N GLU A 86 -21.84 13.29 -3.89
CA GLU A 86 -22.37 12.91 -5.19
C GLU A 86 -21.22 12.48 -6.13
N LYS A 87 -21.44 11.41 -6.91
CA LYS A 87 -20.49 10.94 -7.91
C LYS A 87 -20.32 11.96 -9.03
N ARG A 88 -19.09 12.38 -9.27
CA ARG A 88 -18.68 13.34 -10.30
C ARG A 88 -17.38 12.92 -10.95
N GLU A 89 -17.13 13.41 -12.16
CA GLU A 89 -15.85 13.22 -12.84
C GLU A 89 -14.71 13.99 -12.17
N GLN A 90 -15.02 15.16 -11.60
CA GLN A 90 -14.07 16.02 -10.91
C GLN A 90 -14.67 16.59 -9.61
N TYR A 91 -13.82 16.69 -8.60
CA TYR A 91 -14.20 17.22 -7.29
C TYR A 91 -13.47 18.52 -6.96
N GLY A 92 -14.21 19.48 -6.40
CA GLY A 92 -13.65 20.74 -5.92
C GLY A 92 -13.21 20.66 -4.46
N PHE A 93 -12.76 21.79 -3.91
CA PHE A 93 -12.35 21.90 -2.51
C PHE A 93 -13.48 21.67 -1.49
N SER A 94 -14.72 21.50 -1.92
CA SER A 94 -15.83 21.01 -1.07
C SER A 94 -15.55 19.61 -0.50
N ALA A 95 -14.80 18.77 -1.22
CA ALA A 95 -14.41 17.45 -0.72
C ALA A 95 -13.47 17.54 0.51
N LEU A 96 -12.56 18.52 0.53
CA LEU A 96 -11.73 18.81 1.71
C LEU A 96 -12.56 19.36 2.87
N LYS A 97 -13.54 20.23 2.58
CA LYS A 97 -14.48 20.72 3.60
C LYS A 97 -15.31 19.59 4.22
N ARG A 98 -15.62 18.53 3.47
CA ARG A 98 -16.28 17.32 4.00
C ARG A 98 -15.41 16.64 5.04
N LEU A 99 -14.12 16.42 4.74
CA LEU A 99 -13.17 15.91 5.73
C LEU A 99 -13.06 16.81 6.95
N ASP A 100 -12.88 18.12 6.77
CA ASP A 100 -12.78 19.07 7.88
C ASP A 100 -14.02 19.05 8.79
N GLY A 101 -15.21 18.90 8.19
CA GLY A 101 -16.47 18.76 8.92
C GLY A 101 -16.55 17.45 9.71
N LEU A 102 -16.19 16.33 9.09
CA LEU A 102 -16.16 15.01 9.74
C LEU A 102 -15.15 15.00 10.91
N SER A 103 -13.94 15.50 10.66
CA SER A 103 -12.87 15.64 11.66
C SER A 103 -13.32 16.40 12.89
N ARG A 104 -13.93 17.58 12.68
CA ARG A 104 -14.43 18.41 13.78
C ARG A 104 -15.54 17.73 14.57
N ARG A 105 -16.52 17.12 13.90
CA ARG A 105 -17.59 16.37 14.59
C ARG A 105 -17.03 15.24 15.45
N ASN A 106 -16.03 14.50 14.95
CA ASN A 106 -15.40 13.42 15.70
C ASN A 106 -14.62 13.96 16.91
N LEU A 107 -13.90 15.06 16.74
CA LEU A 107 -13.13 15.70 17.81
C LEU A 107 -14.04 16.29 18.89
N ASP A 108 -15.13 16.96 18.49
CA ASP A 108 -16.13 17.52 19.40
C ASP A 108 -16.84 16.42 20.20
N ALA A 109 -17.13 15.27 19.56
CA ALA A 109 -17.77 14.14 20.23
C ALA A 109 -16.91 13.55 21.36
N VAL A 110 -15.60 13.34 21.13
CA VAL A 110 -14.70 12.86 22.19
C VAL A 110 -14.49 13.91 23.28
N ALA A 111 -14.37 15.19 22.91
CA ALA A 111 -14.27 16.27 23.89
C ALA A 111 -15.52 16.35 24.78
N ALA A 112 -16.72 16.16 24.22
CA ALA A 112 -17.98 16.16 24.96
C ALA A 112 -18.08 14.99 25.95
N ARG A 113 -17.64 13.78 25.57
CA ARG A 113 -17.63 12.61 26.49
C ARG A 113 -16.63 12.78 27.63
N LEU A 114 -15.49 13.42 27.38
CA LEU A 114 -14.51 13.73 28.41
C LEU A 114 -14.96 14.86 29.33
N GLY A 115 -15.60 15.91 28.81
CA GLY A 115 -15.83 17.11 29.60
C GLY A 115 -14.51 17.78 30.00
N ALA A 116 -14.45 18.34 31.21
CA ALA A 116 -13.25 19.03 31.69
C ALA A 116 -12.08 18.06 31.91
N LEU A 117 -10.88 18.47 31.46
CA LEU A 117 -9.63 17.77 31.72
C LEU A 117 -9.01 18.26 33.02
N ASP A 118 -8.46 17.36 33.82
CA ASP A 118 -7.64 17.74 34.96
C ASP A 118 -6.24 18.22 34.53
N SER A 119 -5.40 18.60 35.50
CA SER A 119 -4.05 19.12 35.21
C SER A 119 -3.12 18.08 34.58
N ALA A 120 -3.21 16.81 34.98
CA ALA A 120 -2.37 15.74 34.45
C ALA A 120 -2.80 15.38 33.02
N GLU A 121 -4.10 15.30 32.76
CA GLU A 121 -4.70 15.09 31.45
C GLU A 121 -4.37 16.23 30.48
N GLN A 122 -4.46 17.47 30.96
CA GLN A 122 -4.09 18.64 30.16
C GLN A 122 -2.59 18.62 29.85
N ALA A 123 -1.72 18.24 30.79
CA ALA A 123 -0.29 18.10 30.56
C ALA A 123 0.02 17.01 29.51
N LEU A 124 -0.60 15.84 29.61
CA LEU A 124 -0.49 14.75 28.63
C LEU A 124 -0.90 15.21 27.23
N LYS A 125 -2.05 15.90 27.13
CA LYS A 125 -2.54 16.47 25.87
C LYS A 125 -1.52 17.43 25.26
N GLN A 126 -0.99 18.37 26.03
CA GLN A 126 -0.01 19.34 25.53
C GLN A 126 1.29 18.65 25.08
N HIS A 127 1.73 17.61 25.79
CA HIS A 127 2.91 16.85 25.42
C HIS A 127 2.76 16.16 24.05
N ILE A 128 1.63 15.49 23.83
CA ILE A 128 1.31 14.83 22.55
C ILE A 128 1.19 15.84 21.41
N MET A 129 0.52 16.97 21.65
CA MET A 129 0.31 18.01 20.64
C MET A 129 1.61 18.73 20.23
N ALA A 130 2.52 18.97 21.18
CA ALA A 130 3.78 19.67 20.94
C ALA A 130 4.91 18.76 20.44
N GLY A 131 4.76 17.44 20.56
CA GLY A 131 5.78 16.48 20.15
C GLY A 131 5.99 16.40 18.63
N ALA A 132 7.15 15.89 18.23
CA ALA A 132 7.48 15.56 16.86
C ALA A 132 6.90 14.21 16.46
N TRP A 133 6.27 14.16 15.28
CA TRP A 133 5.63 12.98 14.73
C TRP A 133 6.29 12.58 13.42
N HIS A 134 6.33 11.28 13.18
CA HIS A 134 6.91 10.70 11.97
C HIS A 134 5.94 9.70 11.37
N PHE A 135 6.00 9.60 10.05
CA PHE A 135 5.17 8.71 9.27
C PHE A 135 6.08 7.74 8.54
N ARG A 136 5.88 6.44 8.80
CA ARG A 136 6.68 5.34 8.25
C ARG A 136 5.91 4.61 7.17
N HIS A 137 6.45 4.57 5.96
CA HIS A 137 6.01 3.69 4.90
C HIS A 137 7.02 2.55 4.74
N GLN A 138 6.55 1.30 4.77
CA GLN A 138 7.42 0.13 4.60
C GLN A 138 7.21 -0.49 3.22
N SER A 139 8.30 -0.81 2.54
CA SER A 139 8.25 -1.45 1.24
C SER A 139 9.59 -2.08 0.87
N ASN A 140 9.55 -3.17 0.08
CA ASN A 140 10.73 -3.73 -0.57
C ASN A 140 11.00 -3.13 -1.95
N ALA A 141 10.08 -2.34 -2.51
CA ALA A 141 10.28 -1.68 -3.80
C ALA A 141 11.39 -0.61 -3.71
N ALA A 142 12.06 -0.37 -4.83
CA ALA A 142 12.98 0.77 -4.97
C ALA A 142 12.17 2.06 -5.13
N LEU A 143 11.82 2.70 -4.01
CA LEU A 143 11.00 3.91 -3.99
C LEU A 143 11.82 5.21 -4.00
N ASP A 144 13.13 5.10 -4.09
CA ASP A 144 14.07 6.23 -4.12
C ASP A 144 15.19 6.01 -5.13
N ASP A 145 15.76 7.11 -5.60
CA ASP A 145 16.95 7.18 -6.45
C ASP A 145 18.22 7.60 -5.68
N GLY A 146 18.17 7.58 -4.34
CA GLY A 146 19.22 8.10 -3.47
C GLY A 146 19.10 9.59 -3.11
N GLU A 147 18.35 10.38 -3.88
CA GLU A 147 18.12 11.81 -3.58
C GLU A 147 16.67 12.11 -3.21
N LYS A 148 15.72 11.39 -3.83
CA LYS A 148 14.29 11.66 -3.72
C LYS A 148 13.50 10.36 -3.60
N ALA A 149 12.69 10.27 -2.55
CA ALA A 149 11.68 9.23 -2.43
C ALA A 149 10.40 9.62 -3.17
N THR A 150 9.83 8.68 -3.91
CA THR A 150 8.54 8.79 -4.60
C THR A 150 7.66 7.58 -4.28
N ILE A 151 6.59 7.82 -3.52
CA ILE A 151 5.65 6.79 -3.08
C ILE A 151 4.27 7.15 -3.64
N ALA A 152 3.70 6.26 -4.44
CA ALA A 152 2.44 6.47 -5.14
C ALA A 152 1.32 5.61 -4.54
N SER A 153 0.08 6.10 -4.63
CA SER A 153 -1.12 5.36 -4.27
C SER A 153 -1.33 4.18 -5.21
N ASN A 154 -2.01 3.13 -4.73
CA ASN A 154 -2.39 1.99 -5.55
C ASN A 154 -3.28 2.44 -6.74
N HIS A 155 -4.16 3.43 -6.53
CA HIS A 155 -4.94 4.01 -7.62
C HIS A 155 -4.05 4.59 -8.73
N LEU A 156 -3.03 5.36 -8.38
CA LEU A 156 -2.12 5.95 -9.36
C LEU A 156 -1.31 4.87 -10.10
N LEU A 157 -0.79 3.89 -9.36
CA LEU A 157 -0.02 2.77 -9.93
C LEU A 157 -0.87 1.94 -10.92
N SER A 158 -2.11 1.60 -10.54
CA SER A 158 -3.04 0.86 -11.40
C SER A 158 -3.38 1.63 -12.68
N ARG A 159 -3.54 2.95 -12.61
CA ARG A 159 -3.77 3.80 -13.79
C ARG A 159 -2.57 3.89 -14.72
N GLN A 160 -1.36 3.68 -14.20
CA GLN A 160 -0.12 3.66 -14.98
C GLN A 160 0.24 2.25 -15.47
N ALA A 161 -0.67 1.27 -15.33
CA ALA A 161 -0.43 -0.15 -15.62
C ALA A 161 0.79 -0.75 -14.87
N ARG A 162 1.19 -0.14 -13.75
CA ARG A 162 2.20 -0.68 -12.85
C ARG A 162 1.48 -1.52 -11.80
N SER A 163 1.40 -2.83 -12.01
CA SER A 163 0.77 -3.73 -11.05
C SER A 163 1.68 -3.94 -9.84
N SER A 164 1.36 -3.31 -8.71
CA SER A 164 1.74 -3.87 -7.41
C SER A 164 0.72 -4.96 -7.09
N GLY A 165 1.16 -6.20 -6.82
CA GLY A 165 0.25 -7.30 -6.45
C GLY A 165 -0.82 -6.82 -5.46
N GLY A 166 -2.09 -7.07 -5.78
CA GLY A 166 -3.22 -6.49 -5.05
C GLY A 166 -3.26 -6.98 -3.61
N ASN A 167 -2.79 -6.18 -2.67
CA ASN A 167 -3.03 -6.39 -1.23
C ASN A 167 -4.36 -5.75 -0.77
N THR A 168 -5.02 -4.98 -1.64
CA THR A 168 -6.32 -4.35 -1.35
C THR A 168 -7.44 -5.26 -1.81
N PHE A 169 -8.28 -5.74 -0.89
CA PHE A 169 -9.43 -6.56 -1.24
C PHE A 169 -10.46 -5.73 -2.03
N ALA A 170 -11.22 -6.37 -2.93
CA ALA A 170 -12.27 -5.70 -3.68
C ALA A 170 -13.33 -5.08 -2.73
N ASP A 171 -13.61 -5.75 -1.61
CA ASP A 171 -14.52 -5.27 -0.58
C ASP A 171 -13.99 -4.02 0.14
N ASP A 172 -12.69 -3.97 0.42
CA ASP A 172 -12.03 -2.80 1.03
C ASP A 172 -12.19 -1.57 0.14
N LYS A 173 -11.95 -1.75 -1.17
CA LYS A 173 -12.14 -0.71 -2.17
C LYS A 173 -13.60 -0.27 -2.27
N ALA A 174 -14.56 -1.19 -2.17
CA ALA A 174 -15.98 -0.89 -2.21
C ALA A 174 -16.48 -0.17 -0.95
N LEU A 175 -15.91 -0.48 0.21
CA LEU A 175 -16.37 0.09 1.48
C LEU A 175 -15.89 1.52 1.69
N LEU A 176 -14.61 1.78 1.42
CA LEU A 176 -13.95 3.05 1.77
C LEU A 176 -13.47 3.81 0.53
N SER A 177 -13.13 3.12 -0.55
CA SER A 177 -12.58 3.72 -1.77
C SER A 177 -11.37 4.65 -1.52
N ASN A 178 -10.58 4.39 -0.48
CA ASN A 178 -9.39 5.15 -0.07
C ASN A 178 -8.08 4.71 -0.79
N HIS A 179 -8.20 3.99 -1.90
CA HIS A 179 -7.07 3.47 -2.67
C HIS A 179 -6.24 4.54 -3.41
N ASP A 180 -6.70 5.80 -3.47
CA ASP A 180 -5.92 6.94 -3.98
C ASP A 180 -5.14 7.67 -2.86
N PHE A 181 -4.71 6.94 -1.84
CA PHE A 181 -3.87 7.44 -0.76
C PHE A 181 -2.61 6.57 -0.60
N VAL A 182 -1.57 7.17 -0.04
CA VAL A 182 -0.34 6.52 0.42
C VAL A 182 -0.46 6.33 1.93
N PHE A 183 -0.24 5.10 2.40
CA PHE A 183 -0.45 4.68 3.77
C PHE A 183 0.86 4.69 4.57
N PHE A 184 0.78 5.15 5.81
CA PHE A 184 1.90 5.23 6.73
C PHE A 184 1.49 4.77 8.13
N GLY A 185 2.36 4.02 8.79
CA GLY A 185 2.31 3.86 10.24
C GLY A 185 2.74 5.15 10.94
N VAL A 186 2.16 5.42 12.11
CA VAL A 186 2.39 6.67 12.85
C VAL A 186 3.32 6.45 14.05
N GLU A 187 4.34 7.29 14.17
CA GLU A 187 5.33 7.23 15.23
C GLU A 187 5.46 8.57 15.97
N PHE A 188 5.65 8.50 17.28
CA PHE A 188 5.83 9.65 18.16
C PHE A 188 7.26 9.67 18.70
N SER A 189 8.04 10.69 18.36
CA SER A 189 9.43 10.79 18.87
C SER A 189 9.58 11.74 20.05
N GLY A 190 8.52 12.43 20.45
CA GLY A 190 8.59 13.45 21.50
C GLY A 190 9.45 14.64 21.08
N ARG A 191 10.27 15.15 22.01
CA ARG A 191 11.17 16.29 21.77
C ARG A 191 12.60 15.88 21.41
N ASP A 192 12.94 14.62 21.61
CA ASP A 192 14.32 14.12 21.49
C ASP A 192 14.61 13.54 20.10
N LYS A 193 15.88 13.62 19.69
CA LYS A 193 16.40 12.92 18.52
C LYS A 193 16.62 11.46 18.89
N ASN A 194 15.61 10.63 18.67
CA ASN A 194 15.72 9.18 18.83
C ASN A 194 16.08 8.50 17.49
N ASP A 195 16.65 7.30 17.57
CA ASP A 195 16.80 6.41 16.42
C ASP A 195 15.42 6.09 15.85
N LYS A 196 15.26 6.30 14.55
CA LYS A 196 14.03 6.04 13.80
C LYS A 196 14.30 4.92 12.79
N PRO A 197 13.27 4.16 12.42
CA PRO A 197 11.94 4.15 13.02
C PRO A 197 11.91 3.45 14.39
N LEU A 198 10.93 3.80 15.22
CA LEU A 198 10.71 3.20 16.55
C LEU A 198 10.00 1.84 16.48
N ASN A 199 9.33 1.56 15.35
CA ASN A 199 8.57 0.34 15.11
C ASN A 199 8.98 -0.27 13.76
N HIS A 200 8.85 -1.59 13.63
CA HIS A 200 9.23 -2.36 12.44
C HIS A 200 8.08 -3.19 11.88
N LYS A 201 6.94 -3.22 12.56
CA LYS A 201 5.73 -3.91 12.13
C LYS A 201 4.52 -2.99 12.31
N HIS A 202 3.40 -3.38 11.74
CA HIS A 202 2.10 -2.77 12.01
C HIS A 202 1.06 -3.88 12.09
N SER A 203 0.33 -3.97 13.21
CA SER A 203 -0.59 -5.09 13.51
C SER A 203 0.06 -6.47 13.34
N THR A 204 1.29 -6.66 13.84
CA THR A 204 2.19 -7.82 13.63
C THR A 204 2.65 -8.09 12.19
N MET A 205 2.13 -7.35 11.21
CA MET A 205 2.50 -7.51 9.81
C MET A 205 3.82 -6.82 9.52
N ASP A 206 4.68 -7.51 8.78
CA ASP A 206 5.90 -6.98 8.19
C ASP A 206 5.59 -6.61 6.73
N PHE A 207 5.65 -5.31 6.42
CA PHE A 207 5.36 -4.78 5.09
C PHE A 207 6.60 -4.58 4.23
N GLY A 208 7.79 -4.89 4.74
CA GLY A 208 9.03 -4.79 3.98
C GLY A 208 10.25 -4.53 4.85
N ALA A 209 11.40 -4.94 4.32
CA ALA A 209 12.72 -4.80 4.92
C ALA A 209 13.20 -3.34 4.99
N ASN A 210 12.61 -2.40 4.23
CA ASN A 210 12.97 -0.99 4.27
C ASN A 210 11.82 -0.12 4.78
N ALA A 211 12.16 0.89 5.57
CA ALA A 211 11.27 1.96 5.99
C ALA A 211 11.68 3.29 5.37
N TYR A 212 10.70 4.00 4.84
CA TYR A 212 10.76 5.38 4.38
C TYR A 212 10.03 6.26 5.39
N VAL A 213 10.79 7.10 6.10
CA VAL A 213 10.30 7.90 7.22
C VAL A 213 10.30 9.37 6.85
N VAL A 214 9.17 10.05 7.07
CA VAL A 214 9.02 11.49 6.88
C VAL A 214 8.48 12.17 8.12
N SER A 215 8.80 13.44 8.33
CA SER A 215 8.21 14.24 9.41
C SER A 215 6.78 14.67 9.09
N ASP A 216 5.95 14.81 10.12
CA ASP A 216 4.63 15.43 10.00
C ASP A 216 4.68 16.91 9.56
N ALA A 217 5.86 17.54 9.63
CA ALA A 217 6.10 18.88 9.11
C ALA A 217 6.15 18.95 7.56
N LEU A 218 6.30 17.80 6.88
CA LEU A 218 6.38 17.74 5.42
C LEU A 218 5.13 18.40 4.77
N PRO A 219 5.29 19.32 3.80
CA PRO A 219 4.15 20.01 3.18
C PRO A 219 3.11 19.08 2.53
N ALA A 220 3.49 17.87 2.12
CA ALA A 220 2.58 16.86 1.59
C ALA A 220 1.55 16.38 2.64
N CYS A 221 1.92 16.36 3.92
CA CYS A 221 1.07 15.92 5.01
C CYS A 221 -0.10 16.87 5.30
N ARG A 222 -0.03 18.15 4.87
CA ARG A 222 -1.02 19.19 5.21
C ARG A 222 -2.45 18.89 4.75
N ASN A 223 -2.62 18.03 3.74
CA ASN A 223 -3.92 17.58 3.26
C ASN A 223 -4.20 16.09 3.56
N GLY A 224 -3.41 15.46 4.42
CA GLY A 224 -3.63 14.08 4.84
C GLY A 224 -4.66 13.95 5.95
N TYR A 225 -4.97 12.71 6.29
CA TYR A 225 -5.85 12.36 7.42
C TYR A 225 -5.29 11.19 8.22
N LEU A 226 -5.71 11.11 9.48
CA LEU A 226 -5.34 10.06 10.43
C LEU A 226 -6.58 9.25 10.81
N THR A 227 -6.41 7.93 10.93
CA THR A 227 -7.27 7.07 11.73
C THR A 227 -6.51 6.55 12.94
N LEU A 228 -7.22 6.35 14.04
CA LEU A 228 -6.61 5.87 15.29
C LEU A 228 -6.19 4.41 15.21
N THR A 229 -6.64 3.68 14.22
CA THR A 229 -6.46 2.24 14.02
C THR A 229 -6.38 1.97 12.52
N ASP A 230 -6.14 0.71 12.15
CA ASP A 230 -6.43 0.21 10.81
C ASP A 230 -7.85 0.69 10.41
N HIS A 231 -7.91 1.38 9.27
CA HIS A 231 -9.06 2.12 8.73
C HIS A 231 -10.41 1.36 8.78
N PHE A 232 -10.37 0.03 8.90
CA PHE A 232 -11.54 -0.87 9.02
C PHE A 232 -12.01 -1.19 10.45
N PHE A 233 -11.31 -0.75 11.49
CA PHE A 233 -11.59 -1.18 12.86
C PHE A 233 -11.83 0.00 13.79
N ASN A 234 -13.08 0.25 14.13
CA ASN A 234 -13.49 1.17 15.19
C ASN A 234 -13.27 0.57 16.61
N ARG A 235 -12.17 -0.15 16.83
CA ARG A 235 -11.83 -0.79 18.09
C ARG A 235 -10.34 -0.79 18.33
N VAL A 236 -9.95 -0.65 19.60
CA VAL A 236 -8.59 -0.84 20.08
C VAL A 236 -8.08 -2.21 19.59
N PRO A 237 -6.90 -2.27 18.93
CA PRO A 237 -6.32 -3.51 18.44
C PRO A 237 -6.16 -4.56 19.54
N GLY A 238 -6.13 -5.83 19.15
CA GLY A 238 -5.81 -6.92 20.07
C GLY A 238 -4.44 -6.70 20.71
N GLY A 239 -4.25 -7.01 22.00
CA GLY A 239 -2.92 -6.96 22.61
C GLY A 239 -1.89 -7.82 21.86
N ARG A 240 -2.34 -8.90 21.19
CA ARG A 240 -1.53 -9.76 20.32
C ARG A 240 -1.13 -9.12 18.98
N GLU A 241 -1.78 -8.04 18.59
CA GLU A 241 -1.51 -7.30 17.35
C GLU A 241 -0.40 -6.25 17.56
N ALA A 242 -0.03 -5.95 18.80
CA ALA A 242 1.06 -5.03 19.10
C ALA A 242 2.42 -5.64 18.74
N GLU A 243 3.34 -4.83 18.22
CA GLU A 243 4.71 -5.28 17.97
C GLU A 243 5.47 -5.60 19.27
N HIS A 244 5.35 -4.73 20.26
CA HIS A 244 6.06 -4.81 21.55
C HIS A 244 5.29 -5.66 22.56
N GLN A 245 5.29 -6.99 22.34
CA GLN A 245 4.61 -7.95 23.22
C GLN A 245 5.15 -7.95 24.65
N ASP A 246 6.43 -7.61 24.85
CA ASP A 246 7.04 -7.41 26.16
C ASP A 246 6.37 -6.27 26.93
N PHE A 247 6.09 -5.16 26.25
CA PHE A 247 5.41 -4.01 26.82
C PHE A 247 3.97 -4.33 27.19
N VAL A 248 3.21 -4.97 26.29
CA VAL A 248 1.84 -5.43 26.58
C VAL A 248 1.82 -6.45 27.72
N GLY A 249 2.82 -7.35 27.79
CA GLY A 249 2.99 -8.32 28.86
C GLY A 249 3.19 -7.69 30.24
N ARG A 250 3.80 -6.49 30.32
CA ARG A 250 3.95 -5.73 31.56
C ARG A 250 2.62 -5.20 32.11
N PHE A 251 1.64 -4.97 31.23
CA PHE A 251 0.33 -4.39 31.55
C PHE A 251 -0.80 -5.31 31.07
N ALA A 252 -0.88 -6.49 31.70
CA ALA A 252 -1.80 -7.53 31.25
C ALA A 252 -3.28 -7.09 31.28
N GLN A 253 -3.68 -6.17 32.17
CA GLN A 253 -5.04 -5.66 32.21
C GLN A 253 -5.31 -4.72 31.03
N MET A 254 -4.39 -3.80 30.71
CA MET A 254 -4.46 -3.01 29.47
C MET A 254 -4.56 -3.90 28.22
N GLY A 255 -3.77 -4.99 28.16
CA GLY A 255 -3.85 -5.96 27.05
C GLY A 255 -5.22 -6.66 26.93
N ARG A 256 -5.91 -6.92 28.05
CA ARG A 256 -7.28 -7.44 28.09
C ARG A 256 -8.35 -6.40 27.75
N GLU A 257 -8.02 -5.12 27.84
CA GLU A 257 -8.89 -4.02 27.43
C GLU A 257 -8.87 -3.76 25.92
N SER A 258 -8.26 -4.66 25.15
CA SER A 258 -8.38 -4.71 23.70
C SER A 258 -9.82 -4.95 23.24
N GLY A 259 -10.16 -4.45 22.05
CA GLY A 259 -11.52 -4.53 21.51
C GLY A 259 -12.49 -3.46 22.03
N ARG A 260 -12.05 -2.55 22.92
CA ARG A 260 -12.82 -1.36 23.30
C ARG A 260 -13.14 -0.51 22.08
N TRP A 261 -14.36 -0.02 22.02
CA TRP A 261 -14.79 0.90 20.96
C TRP A 261 -14.06 2.23 21.08
N ILE A 262 -13.57 2.75 19.95
CA ILE A 262 -12.90 4.06 19.87
C ILE A 262 -13.94 5.17 19.69
N HIS A 263 -14.97 4.90 18.90
CA HIS A 263 -16.02 5.83 18.55
C HIS A 263 -17.39 5.17 18.71
N GLU A 264 -18.40 5.94 19.12
CA GLU A 264 -19.78 5.47 19.17
C GLU A 264 -20.32 5.29 17.75
N GLY A 265 -20.56 4.05 17.35
CA GLY A 265 -21.12 3.74 16.04
C GLY A 265 -21.40 2.25 15.95
N LYS A 266 -22.59 1.90 15.46
CA LYS A 266 -23.03 0.49 15.35
C LYS A 266 -22.13 -0.37 14.46
N TYR A 267 -21.29 0.25 13.64
CA TYR A 267 -20.46 -0.43 12.64
C TYR A 267 -19.02 -0.59 13.12
N ARG A 268 -18.54 -1.83 13.05
CA ARG A 268 -17.12 -2.17 13.28
C ARG A 268 -16.21 -1.39 12.34
N GLN A 269 -16.68 -1.04 11.14
CA GLN A 269 -15.93 -0.41 10.07
C GLN A 269 -16.01 1.13 10.03
N ASN A 270 -16.56 1.77 11.07
CA ASN A 270 -16.65 3.24 11.14
C ASN A 270 -15.54 3.84 12.01
N ALA A 271 -14.27 3.65 11.61
CA ALA A 271 -13.16 4.29 12.31
C ALA A 271 -13.28 5.82 12.19
N PRO A 272 -13.05 6.61 13.25
CA PRO A 272 -13.12 8.07 13.15
C PRO A 272 -11.94 8.63 12.33
N LEU A 273 -12.24 9.53 11.40
CA LEU A 273 -11.27 10.23 10.56
C LEU A 273 -10.96 11.61 11.15
N PHE A 274 -9.68 11.99 11.16
CA PHE A 274 -9.22 13.31 11.58
C PHE A 274 -8.32 13.93 10.52
N CYS A 275 -8.55 15.19 10.16
CA CYS A 275 -7.66 15.89 9.24
C CYS A 275 -6.32 16.20 9.93
N TYR A 276 -5.30 16.52 9.14
CA TYR A 276 -3.96 16.85 9.64
C TYR A 276 -3.94 17.83 10.83
N ARG A 277 -4.85 18.82 10.84
CA ARG A 277 -4.90 19.86 11.89
C ARG A 277 -5.39 19.33 13.24
N ASP A 278 -6.26 18.34 13.21
CA ASP A 278 -6.95 17.83 14.39
C ASP A 278 -6.33 16.53 14.91
N MET A 279 -5.51 15.85 14.10
CA MET A 279 -5.01 14.50 14.39
C MET A 279 -4.30 14.35 15.74
N LYS A 280 -3.45 15.32 16.14
CA LYS A 280 -2.71 15.24 17.40
C LYS A 280 -3.64 15.43 18.60
N ALA A 281 -4.60 16.35 18.48
CA ALA A 281 -5.61 16.58 19.50
C ALA A 281 -6.52 15.35 19.63
N ALA A 282 -6.90 14.73 18.52
CA ALA A 282 -7.70 13.51 18.51
C ALA A 282 -6.99 12.36 19.24
N VAL A 283 -5.73 12.07 18.88
CA VAL A 283 -4.95 11.03 19.57
C VAL A 283 -4.82 11.31 21.06
N ALA A 284 -4.53 12.55 21.44
CA ALA A 284 -4.43 12.94 22.84
C ALA A 284 -5.74 12.70 23.60
N LEU A 285 -6.87 13.18 23.07
CA LEU A 285 -8.18 13.05 23.74
C LEU A 285 -8.61 11.59 23.83
N HIS A 286 -8.44 10.81 22.76
CA HIS A 286 -8.78 9.39 22.80
C HIS A 286 -7.86 8.59 23.74
N LEU A 287 -6.58 8.96 23.89
CA LEU A 287 -5.72 8.34 24.91
C LEU A 287 -6.25 8.62 26.32
N ILE A 288 -6.64 9.86 26.60
CA ILE A 288 -7.23 10.26 27.89
C ILE A 288 -8.54 9.50 28.15
N GLU A 289 -9.40 9.37 27.14
CA GLU A 289 -10.64 8.58 27.22
C GLU A 289 -10.34 7.10 27.51
N PHE A 290 -9.32 6.53 26.88
CA PHE A 290 -8.88 5.17 27.18
C PHE A 290 -8.35 5.05 28.61
N MET A 291 -7.56 6.02 29.09
CA MET A 291 -7.05 6.07 30.47
C MET A 291 -8.18 6.10 31.49
N ARG A 292 -9.15 7.02 31.35
CA ARG A 292 -10.28 7.14 32.29
C ARG A 292 -11.07 5.84 32.44
N ASN A 293 -11.19 5.09 31.35
CA ASN A 293 -11.94 3.84 31.29
C ASN A 293 -11.08 2.59 31.56
N SER A 294 -9.77 2.75 31.78
CA SER A 294 -8.89 1.61 32.09
C SER A 294 -9.03 1.19 33.55
N GLN A 295 -8.90 -0.10 33.82
CA GLN A 295 -8.80 -0.70 35.16
C GLN A 295 -7.35 -1.04 35.52
N ASP A 296 -6.39 -0.81 34.61
CA ASP A 296 -4.98 -1.05 34.83
C ASP A 296 -4.31 0.17 35.49
N GLU A 297 -4.36 0.23 36.82
CA GLU A 297 -3.78 1.33 37.59
C GLU A 297 -2.26 1.47 37.39
N ALA A 298 -1.56 0.35 37.17
CA ALA A 298 -0.12 0.36 36.88
C ALA A 298 0.16 0.99 35.50
N PHE A 299 -0.69 0.70 34.51
CA PHE A 299 -0.61 1.34 33.20
C PHE A 299 -0.92 2.83 33.28
N LYS A 300 -1.98 3.24 34.00
CA LYS A 300 -2.30 4.65 34.21
C LYS A 300 -1.12 5.41 34.82
N ALA A 301 -0.58 4.91 35.94
CA ALA A 301 0.58 5.51 36.59
C ALA A 301 1.77 5.59 35.64
N TYR A 302 2.06 4.54 34.87
CA TYR A 302 3.12 4.57 33.88
C TYR A 302 2.91 5.66 32.81
N VAL A 303 1.69 5.81 32.28
CA VAL A 303 1.40 6.81 31.25
C VAL A 303 1.60 8.23 31.78
N PHE A 304 1.05 8.54 32.95
CA PHE A 304 1.11 9.89 33.51
C PHE A 304 2.48 10.25 34.11
N ASP A 305 3.15 9.30 34.77
CA ASP A 305 4.37 9.58 35.54
C ASP A 305 5.66 9.37 34.72
N GLN A 306 5.69 8.38 33.81
CA GLN A 306 6.92 7.95 33.14
C GLN A 306 6.89 8.18 31.63
N ALA A 307 5.82 7.79 30.94
CA ALA A 307 5.78 7.85 29.47
C ALA A 307 5.89 9.29 28.95
N THR A 308 5.34 10.26 29.67
CA THR A 308 5.43 11.70 29.34
C THR A 308 6.86 12.27 29.43
N GLN A 309 7.81 11.52 30.01
CA GLN A 309 9.21 11.94 30.13
C GLN A 309 10.08 11.47 28.95
N SER A 310 9.56 10.59 28.08
CA SER A 310 10.35 9.96 27.02
C SER A 310 9.52 9.72 25.76
N GLY A 311 9.96 10.28 24.63
CA GLY A 311 9.31 10.08 23.32
C GLY A 311 9.06 8.60 22.99
N PRO A 312 10.08 7.73 23.03
CA PRO A 312 9.92 6.31 22.76
C PRO A 312 8.99 5.58 23.74
N ALA A 313 8.94 6.02 25.00
CA ALA A 313 8.02 5.45 25.99
C ALA A 313 6.56 5.79 25.65
N LEU A 314 6.28 7.05 25.28
CA LEU A 314 4.96 7.46 24.85
C LEU A 314 4.57 6.86 23.49
N ASP A 315 5.53 6.66 22.59
CA ASP A 315 5.31 5.91 21.35
C ASP A 315 4.82 4.49 21.63
N ARG A 316 5.48 3.76 22.53
CA ARG A 316 5.05 2.41 22.93
C ARG A 316 3.63 2.40 23.46
N VAL A 317 3.23 3.41 24.23
CA VAL A 317 1.84 3.57 24.71
C VAL A 317 0.90 3.75 23.53
N LEU A 318 1.16 4.74 22.66
CA LEU A 318 0.29 5.07 21.53
C LEU A 318 0.16 3.91 20.54
N ASN A 319 1.27 3.26 20.18
CA ASN A 319 1.28 2.12 19.27
C ASN A 319 0.83 0.80 19.93
N SER A 320 0.71 0.72 21.26
CA SER A 320 0.03 -0.42 21.90
C SER A 320 -1.48 -0.24 21.97
N VAL A 321 -1.96 1.00 22.08
CA VAL A 321 -3.40 1.31 22.23
C VAL A 321 -4.09 1.54 20.89
N PHE A 322 -3.44 2.22 19.95
CA PHE A 322 -4.07 2.73 18.74
C PHE A 322 -3.53 2.06 17.48
N GLN A 323 -2.21 2.04 17.29
CA GLN A 323 -1.60 1.69 15.99
C GLN A 323 -2.18 2.57 14.88
N ALA A 324 -2.05 3.88 15.03
CA ALA A 324 -2.65 4.83 14.12
C ALA A 324 -2.02 4.76 12.71
N GLU A 325 -2.84 5.08 11.71
CA GLU A 325 -2.45 5.17 10.30
C GLU A 325 -2.61 6.61 9.80
N PHE A 326 -1.63 7.09 9.04
CA PHE A 326 -1.69 8.38 8.35
C PHE A 326 -1.70 8.20 6.84
N HIS A 327 -2.48 9.04 6.17
CA HIS A 327 -2.80 8.88 4.76
C HIS A 327 -2.49 10.15 3.98
N ILE A 328 -1.55 10.07 3.05
CA ILE A 328 -1.22 11.19 2.14
C ILE A 328 -1.96 10.99 0.81
N PRO A 329 -2.68 12.00 0.29
CA PRO A 329 -3.38 11.87 -1.00
C PRO A 329 -2.43 11.60 -2.16
N ARG A 330 -2.72 10.54 -2.93
CA ARG A 330 -2.16 10.13 -4.23
C ARG A 330 -0.66 9.87 -4.33
N LEU A 331 0.18 10.80 -3.90
CA LEU A 331 1.61 10.79 -4.19
C LEU A 331 2.35 11.59 -3.13
N MET A 332 3.38 10.97 -2.54
CA MET A 332 4.40 11.65 -1.78
C MET A 332 5.70 11.62 -2.59
N ALA A 333 6.24 12.79 -2.92
CA ALA A 333 7.52 12.93 -3.60
C ALA A 333 8.36 13.98 -2.87
N THR A 334 9.48 13.58 -2.25
CA THR A 334 10.26 14.46 -1.37
C THR A 334 11.74 14.08 -1.33
N THR A 335 12.59 15.08 -1.14
CA THR A 335 14.02 14.91 -0.79
C THR A 335 14.22 14.93 0.74
N ASP A 336 13.21 15.35 1.50
CA ASP A 336 13.21 15.35 2.96
C ASP A 336 12.57 14.05 3.47
N TYR A 337 13.37 12.98 3.47
CA TYR A 337 13.02 11.66 3.99
C TYR A 337 14.27 10.97 4.54
N ALA A 338 14.05 9.94 5.35
CA ALA A 338 15.09 9.01 5.75
C ALA A 338 14.70 7.58 5.35
N LYS A 339 15.66 6.85 4.76
CA LYS A 339 15.52 5.43 4.43
C LYS A 339 16.28 4.60 5.46
N HIS A 340 15.61 3.61 6.04
CA HIS A 340 16.17 2.76 7.07
C HIS A 340 16.02 1.28 6.69
N PRO A 341 17.11 0.51 6.62
CA PRO A 341 17.01 -0.94 6.58
C PRO A 341 16.60 -1.46 7.97
N LEU A 342 15.51 -2.20 8.02
CA LEU A 342 14.98 -2.79 9.26
C LEU A 342 15.53 -4.19 9.52
N ARG A 343 15.82 -4.89 8.43
CA ARG A 343 16.39 -6.24 8.40
C ARG A 343 16.99 -6.50 7.02
N PRO A 344 17.77 -7.56 6.84
CA PRO A 344 18.16 -8.03 5.51
C PRO A 344 16.92 -8.34 4.65
N MET A 345 16.98 -7.93 3.38
CA MET A 345 15.98 -8.30 2.37
C MET A 345 16.27 -9.71 1.85
N LEU A 346 15.24 -10.53 1.70
CA LEU A 346 15.36 -11.86 1.11
C LEU A 346 15.35 -11.78 -0.42
N LEU A 347 16.02 -12.73 -1.08
CA LEU A 347 16.04 -12.84 -2.54
C LEU A 347 14.62 -12.84 -3.14
N LYS A 348 13.72 -13.66 -2.57
CA LYS A 348 12.31 -13.72 -2.96
C LYS A 348 11.62 -12.36 -2.88
N GLU A 349 11.93 -11.57 -1.84
CA GLU A 349 11.31 -10.27 -1.64
C GLU A 349 11.76 -9.26 -2.70
N ALA A 350 13.06 -9.25 -3.04
CA ALA A 350 13.59 -8.42 -4.11
C ALA A 350 12.92 -8.74 -5.46
N VAL A 351 12.68 -10.02 -5.73
CA VAL A 351 11.94 -10.48 -6.92
C VAL A 351 10.46 -10.05 -6.88
N ASP A 352 9.76 -10.30 -5.77
CA ASP A 352 8.34 -9.99 -5.61
C ASP A 352 8.06 -8.49 -5.82
N SER A 353 8.97 -7.63 -5.34
CA SER A 353 8.87 -6.17 -5.45
C SER A 353 9.57 -5.57 -6.66
N VAL A 354 10.16 -6.38 -7.55
CA VAL A 354 10.93 -5.93 -8.73
C VAL A 354 12.01 -4.90 -8.36
N ASN A 355 12.70 -5.14 -7.24
CA ASN A 355 13.79 -4.27 -6.78
C ASN A 355 15.11 -4.74 -7.40
N LEU A 356 15.38 -4.31 -8.63
CA LEU A 356 16.57 -4.73 -9.39
C LEU A 356 17.90 -4.35 -8.70
N PRO A 357 18.05 -3.16 -8.08
CA PRO A 357 19.27 -2.86 -7.30
C PRO A 357 19.48 -3.81 -6.11
N ALA A 358 18.45 -4.13 -5.33
CA ALA A 358 18.60 -5.10 -4.24
C ALA A 358 18.85 -6.51 -4.78
N LEU A 359 18.21 -6.86 -5.90
CA LEU A 359 18.42 -8.14 -6.57
C LEU A 359 19.86 -8.31 -7.03
N SER A 360 20.49 -7.26 -7.59
CA SER A 360 21.89 -7.32 -8.03
C SER A 360 22.86 -7.60 -6.88
N ASP A 361 22.56 -7.09 -5.69
CA ASP A 361 23.38 -7.30 -4.51
C ASP A 361 23.17 -8.70 -3.90
N LEU A 362 21.97 -9.27 -4.06
CA LEU A 362 21.61 -10.58 -3.50
C LEU A 362 21.96 -11.76 -4.42
N VAL A 363 22.11 -11.53 -5.73
CA VAL A 363 22.49 -12.58 -6.68
C VAL A 363 24.01 -12.57 -6.88
N SER A 364 24.71 -13.44 -6.14
CA SER A 364 26.17 -13.49 -6.14
C SER A 364 26.75 -14.59 -7.05
N ASN A 365 25.94 -15.61 -7.37
CA ASN A 365 26.36 -16.78 -8.12
C ASN A 365 25.21 -17.37 -8.95
N ARG A 366 25.52 -18.36 -9.79
CA ARG A 366 24.52 -19.02 -10.66
C ARG A 366 23.37 -19.65 -9.88
N GLY A 367 23.62 -20.24 -8.72
CA GLY A 367 22.57 -20.85 -7.89
C GLY A 367 21.55 -19.82 -7.38
N ASP A 368 22.02 -18.64 -6.98
CA ASP A 368 21.14 -17.52 -6.61
C ASP A 368 20.32 -17.06 -7.81
N ALA A 369 20.94 -16.95 -8.99
CA ALA A 369 20.27 -16.50 -10.22
C ALA A 369 19.17 -17.48 -10.65
N VAL A 370 19.42 -18.79 -10.54
CA VAL A 370 18.42 -19.84 -10.79
C VAL A 370 17.28 -19.73 -9.77
N THR A 371 17.58 -19.55 -8.49
CA THR A 371 16.56 -19.38 -7.44
C THR A 371 15.70 -18.14 -7.67
N ALA A 372 16.32 -17.03 -8.07
CA ALA A 372 15.61 -15.80 -8.43
C ALA A 372 14.70 -15.99 -9.64
N MET A 373 15.16 -16.73 -10.66
CA MET A 373 14.36 -17.06 -11.84
C MET A 373 13.12 -17.87 -11.47
N TRP A 374 13.26 -18.88 -10.60
CA TRP A 374 12.12 -19.66 -10.11
C TRP A 374 11.09 -18.81 -9.35
N HIS A 375 11.54 -17.85 -8.53
CA HIS A 375 10.63 -16.89 -7.90
C HIS A 375 9.92 -16.01 -8.95
N ALA A 376 10.65 -15.56 -9.97
CA ALA A 376 10.09 -14.70 -11.02
C ALA A 376 9.05 -15.43 -11.87
N ILE A 377 9.27 -16.72 -12.19
CA ILE A 377 8.30 -17.60 -12.87
C ILE A 377 7.01 -17.69 -12.05
N ASN A 378 7.12 -18.13 -10.78
CA ASN A 378 5.98 -18.33 -9.87
C ASN A 378 5.17 -17.04 -9.60
N LYS A 379 5.76 -15.87 -9.90
CA LYS A 379 5.16 -14.56 -9.61
C LYS A 379 4.87 -13.73 -10.86
N GLY A 380 5.12 -14.27 -12.06
CA GLY A 380 4.90 -13.57 -13.32
C GLY A 380 5.68 -12.27 -13.44
N LYS A 381 6.96 -12.25 -13.01
CA LYS A 381 7.79 -11.02 -12.97
C LYS A 381 8.65 -10.85 -14.22
N ASP A 382 8.04 -10.37 -15.29
CA ASP A 382 8.68 -10.18 -16.61
C ASP A 382 9.97 -9.36 -16.54
N GLU A 383 9.94 -8.21 -15.85
CA GLU A 383 11.10 -7.33 -15.70
C GLU A 383 12.27 -8.02 -14.99
N VAL A 384 11.99 -8.86 -13.99
CA VAL A 384 13.02 -9.64 -13.28
C VAL A 384 13.60 -10.70 -14.20
N VAL A 385 12.75 -11.41 -14.97
CA VAL A 385 13.23 -12.40 -15.95
C VAL A 385 14.11 -11.74 -17.01
N ALA A 386 13.68 -10.60 -17.56
CA ALA A 386 14.46 -9.84 -18.53
C ALA A 386 15.82 -9.40 -17.94
N TYR A 387 15.83 -8.90 -16.70
CA TYR A 387 17.06 -8.55 -15.99
C TYR A 387 17.99 -9.76 -15.81
N LEU A 388 17.47 -10.89 -15.31
CA LEU A 388 18.27 -12.10 -15.08
C LEU A 388 18.85 -12.64 -16.39
N LEU A 389 18.06 -12.72 -17.46
CA LEU A 389 18.51 -13.15 -18.79
C LEU A 389 19.55 -12.22 -19.40
N GLY A 390 19.52 -10.93 -19.06
CA GLY A 390 20.51 -9.95 -19.50
C GLY A 390 21.85 -10.01 -18.76
N ASN A 391 21.88 -10.56 -17.54
CA ASN A 391 23.06 -10.54 -16.66
C ASN A 391 23.64 -11.94 -16.39
N TRP A 392 22.89 -13.02 -16.63
CA TRP A 392 23.28 -14.39 -16.30
C TRP A 392 23.06 -15.33 -17.48
N GLN A 393 23.97 -16.29 -17.64
CA GLN A 393 23.83 -17.38 -18.61
C GLN A 393 23.22 -18.62 -17.95
N PHE A 394 22.13 -19.10 -18.53
CA PHE A 394 21.39 -20.29 -18.10
C PHE A 394 21.38 -21.35 -19.20
N GLU A 395 21.22 -22.61 -18.78
CA GLU A 395 21.02 -23.78 -19.63
C GLU A 395 19.79 -24.56 -19.17
N ALA A 396 19.23 -25.43 -20.03
CA ALA A 396 18.04 -26.22 -19.70
C ALA A 396 18.19 -27.03 -18.40
N LYS A 397 19.40 -27.54 -18.11
CA LYS A 397 19.69 -28.34 -16.91
C LYS A 397 19.49 -27.55 -15.60
N ASP A 398 19.63 -26.23 -15.65
CA ASP A 398 19.48 -25.35 -14.48
C ASP A 398 18.02 -25.35 -13.97
N PHE A 399 17.07 -25.73 -14.82
CA PHE A 399 15.64 -25.81 -14.51
C PHE A 399 15.11 -27.24 -14.45
N SER A 400 16.00 -28.25 -14.49
CA SER A 400 15.63 -29.67 -14.40
C SER A 400 15.00 -30.03 -13.05
N HIS A 401 15.36 -29.32 -11.98
CA HIS A 401 14.82 -29.49 -10.65
C HIS A 401 14.54 -28.12 -10.04
N ALA A 402 13.42 -27.99 -9.35
CA ALA A 402 13.10 -26.76 -8.63
C ALA A 402 13.97 -26.65 -7.36
N PRO A 403 14.44 -25.45 -6.99
CA PRO A 403 15.10 -25.20 -5.71
C PRO A 403 14.20 -25.56 -4.52
N ALA A 404 14.81 -25.70 -3.33
CA ALA A 404 14.06 -25.92 -2.10
C ALA A 404 13.01 -24.81 -1.89
N GLY A 405 11.79 -25.20 -1.49
CA GLY A 405 10.66 -24.29 -1.27
C GLY A 405 9.70 -24.16 -2.46
N PHE A 406 10.05 -24.74 -3.61
CA PHE A 406 9.15 -24.90 -4.76
C PHE A 406 8.69 -26.37 -4.85
N TYR A 407 7.40 -26.58 -5.06
CA TYR A 407 6.77 -27.92 -5.05
C TYR A 407 6.32 -28.40 -6.43
N HIS A 408 6.52 -27.57 -7.45
CA HIS A 408 6.03 -27.81 -8.80
C HIS A 408 7.20 -27.86 -9.78
N GLU A 409 7.08 -28.72 -10.77
CA GLU A 409 7.94 -28.78 -11.94
C GLU A 409 7.80 -27.54 -12.82
N LEU A 410 8.78 -27.31 -13.68
CA LEU A 410 8.90 -26.10 -14.49
C LEU A 410 7.67 -25.85 -15.37
N ASN A 411 7.23 -26.88 -16.09
CA ASN A 411 6.09 -26.77 -17.00
C ASN A 411 4.80 -26.41 -16.27
N TYR A 412 4.56 -26.98 -15.09
CA TYR A 412 3.41 -26.61 -14.28
C TYR A 412 3.51 -25.14 -13.86
N ALA A 413 4.67 -24.72 -13.32
CA ALA A 413 4.89 -23.34 -12.88
C ALA A 413 4.75 -22.30 -14.01
N LEU A 414 5.15 -22.64 -15.24
CA LEU A 414 5.02 -21.79 -16.43
C LEU A 414 3.57 -21.65 -16.94
N SER A 415 2.64 -22.48 -16.47
CA SER A 415 1.27 -22.54 -16.97
C SER A 415 0.18 -22.42 -15.89
N GLU A 416 0.57 -22.24 -14.62
CA GLU A 416 -0.37 -22.05 -13.52
C GLU A 416 -1.24 -20.79 -13.70
N SER A 417 -2.33 -20.70 -12.94
CA SER A 417 -3.20 -19.52 -12.90
C SER A 417 -2.39 -18.25 -12.58
N GLY A 418 -2.34 -17.31 -13.53
CA GLY A 418 -1.60 -16.05 -13.40
C GLY A 418 -0.14 -16.13 -13.86
N ALA A 419 0.32 -17.25 -14.42
CA ALA A 419 1.63 -17.33 -15.07
C ALA A 419 1.73 -16.34 -16.25
N SER A 420 2.94 -15.83 -16.48
CA SER A 420 3.20 -14.86 -17.53
C SER A 420 3.46 -15.53 -18.88
N VAL A 421 2.73 -15.09 -19.91
CA VAL A 421 2.94 -15.50 -21.31
C VAL A 421 4.33 -15.08 -21.81
N TYR A 422 4.84 -13.92 -21.39
CA TYR A 422 6.20 -13.50 -21.73
C TYR A 422 7.24 -14.51 -21.22
N ILE A 423 7.13 -14.92 -19.96
CA ILE A 423 8.06 -15.87 -19.34
C ILE A 423 7.95 -17.23 -20.04
N LEU A 424 6.74 -17.73 -20.30
CA LEU A 424 6.53 -18.96 -21.08
C LEU A 424 7.27 -18.89 -22.42
N ASP A 425 7.05 -17.83 -23.20
CA ASP A 425 7.68 -17.64 -24.51
C ASP A 425 9.22 -17.62 -24.39
N GLN A 426 9.78 -17.00 -23.34
CA GLN A 426 11.23 -17.01 -23.13
C GLN A 426 11.80 -18.42 -22.93
N PHE A 427 11.10 -19.27 -22.17
CA PHE A 427 11.55 -20.63 -21.86
C PHE A 427 11.37 -21.60 -23.03
N LEU A 428 10.23 -21.53 -23.72
CA LEU A 428 9.97 -22.38 -24.90
C LEU A 428 10.87 -22.01 -26.08
N SER A 429 11.08 -20.72 -26.35
CA SER A 429 11.95 -20.27 -27.45
C SER A 429 13.41 -20.69 -27.29
N ARG A 430 13.85 -20.95 -26.05
CA ARG A 430 15.22 -21.42 -25.73
C ARG A 430 15.33 -22.93 -25.59
N GLY A 431 14.24 -23.67 -25.71
CA GLY A 431 14.21 -25.12 -25.53
C GLY A 431 14.48 -25.56 -24.08
N TRP A 432 14.21 -24.70 -23.10
CA TRP A 432 14.39 -25.04 -21.67
C TRP A 432 13.17 -25.71 -21.06
N ALA A 433 12.01 -25.57 -21.69
CA ALA A 433 10.77 -26.25 -21.36
C ALA A 433 10.24 -26.99 -22.59
N ALA A 434 9.60 -28.14 -22.37
CA ALA A 434 9.01 -28.94 -23.43
C ALA A 434 7.50 -28.71 -23.48
N VAL A 435 6.99 -28.14 -24.57
CA VAL A 435 5.59 -27.68 -24.69
C VAL A 435 4.54 -28.77 -24.40
N ASN A 436 4.85 -30.03 -24.76
CA ASN A 436 3.96 -31.19 -24.66
C ASN A 436 4.34 -32.16 -23.54
N ALA A 437 5.31 -31.82 -22.68
CA ALA A 437 5.68 -32.73 -21.59
C ALA A 437 4.55 -32.76 -20.54
N PRO A 438 4.07 -33.97 -20.17
CA PRO A 438 3.03 -34.10 -19.16
C PRO A 438 3.58 -33.73 -17.78
N PHE A 439 2.72 -33.19 -16.93
CA PHE A 439 3.02 -32.96 -15.53
C PHE A 439 3.26 -34.28 -14.80
N GLU A 440 4.20 -34.28 -13.87
CA GLU A 440 4.62 -35.48 -13.14
C GLU A 440 3.99 -35.56 -11.75
N HIS A 441 3.67 -34.40 -11.16
CA HIS A 441 3.22 -34.31 -9.77
C HIS A 441 1.81 -33.73 -9.67
N VAL A 442 1.66 -32.42 -9.91
CA VAL A 442 0.37 -31.74 -9.81
C VAL A 442 -0.38 -31.89 -11.13
N ASN A 443 -1.65 -32.30 -11.07
CA ASN A 443 -2.45 -32.61 -12.26
C ASN A 443 -1.73 -33.61 -13.19
N ARG A 444 -1.11 -34.64 -12.60
CA ARG A 444 -0.28 -35.60 -13.31
C ARG A 444 -0.93 -36.11 -14.60
N GLY A 445 -0.19 -36.06 -15.70
CA GLY A 445 -0.64 -36.48 -17.03
C GLY A 445 -1.20 -35.34 -17.88
N ASP A 446 -1.65 -34.24 -17.27
CA ASP A 446 -2.07 -33.04 -17.99
C ASP A 446 -0.84 -32.29 -18.56
N THR A 447 -1.07 -31.41 -19.52
CA THR A 447 -0.04 -30.57 -20.16
C THR A 447 -0.24 -29.09 -19.82
N MET A 448 0.71 -28.24 -20.24
CA MET A 448 0.53 -26.77 -20.13
C MET A 448 -0.72 -26.27 -20.86
N LEU A 449 -1.12 -26.95 -21.95
CA LEU A 449 -2.33 -26.61 -22.68
C LEU A 449 -3.59 -26.91 -21.85
N ASP A 450 -3.62 -28.01 -21.09
CA ASP A 450 -4.73 -28.31 -20.17
C ASP A 450 -4.91 -27.21 -19.14
N ASN A 451 -3.82 -26.76 -18.50
CA ASN A 451 -3.88 -25.64 -17.56
C ASN A 451 -4.38 -24.35 -18.22
N ALA A 452 -3.85 -24.00 -19.40
CA ALA A 452 -4.24 -22.78 -20.11
C ALA A 452 -5.75 -22.78 -20.46
N VAL A 453 -6.29 -23.93 -20.89
CA VAL A 453 -7.71 -24.09 -21.20
C VAL A 453 -8.56 -24.08 -19.93
N LYS A 454 -8.16 -24.83 -18.90
CA LYS A 454 -8.81 -24.88 -17.57
C LYS A 454 -9.00 -23.49 -16.97
N TYR A 455 -8.03 -22.59 -17.15
CA TYR A 455 -8.08 -21.22 -16.63
C TYR A 455 -8.65 -20.20 -17.63
N GLY A 456 -9.08 -20.63 -18.83
CA GLY A 456 -9.64 -19.75 -19.85
C GLY A 456 -8.66 -18.71 -20.40
N ASN A 457 -7.36 -19.00 -20.37
CA ASN A 457 -6.32 -18.03 -20.74
C ASN A 457 -6.02 -18.09 -22.25
N ARG A 458 -6.74 -17.28 -23.04
CA ARG A 458 -6.62 -17.21 -24.51
C ARG A 458 -5.20 -16.90 -24.99
N GLU A 459 -4.50 -15.97 -24.34
CA GLU A 459 -3.14 -15.57 -24.73
C GLU A 459 -2.15 -16.71 -24.50
N MET A 460 -2.27 -17.41 -23.36
CA MET A 460 -1.45 -18.58 -23.05
C MET A 460 -1.71 -19.73 -24.02
N VAL A 461 -2.98 -19.99 -24.38
CA VAL A 461 -3.34 -20.98 -25.40
C VAL A 461 -2.68 -20.64 -26.75
N ALA A 462 -2.75 -19.38 -27.19
CA ALA A 462 -2.15 -18.95 -28.45
C ALA A 462 -0.62 -19.11 -28.44
N ALA A 463 0.05 -18.74 -27.35
CA ALA A 463 1.49 -18.91 -27.17
C ALA A 463 1.92 -20.39 -27.22
N LEU A 464 1.21 -21.26 -26.50
CA LEU A 464 1.48 -22.70 -26.50
C LEU A 464 1.29 -23.33 -27.89
N ILE A 465 0.22 -22.97 -28.61
CA ILE A 465 -0.01 -23.44 -30.00
C ILE A 465 1.09 -22.96 -30.94
N LYS A 466 1.49 -21.68 -30.84
CA LYS A 466 2.63 -21.12 -31.58
C LYS A 466 3.91 -21.92 -31.35
N HIS A 467 4.10 -22.42 -30.13
CA HIS A 467 5.24 -23.27 -29.76
C HIS A 467 5.02 -24.78 -30.00
N GLY A 468 3.94 -25.19 -30.66
CA GLY A 468 3.71 -26.58 -31.09
C GLY A 468 2.95 -27.47 -30.09
N ALA A 469 2.13 -26.88 -29.23
CA ALA A 469 1.26 -27.64 -28.34
C ALA A 469 0.30 -28.57 -29.14
N ASP A 470 0.32 -29.86 -28.82
CA ASP A 470 -0.51 -30.87 -29.47
C ASP A 470 -1.90 -30.92 -28.83
N ARG A 471 -2.91 -30.47 -29.58
CA ARG A 471 -4.31 -30.46 -29.17
C ARG A 471 -4.86 -31.87 -28.90
N ASN A 472 -4.22 -32.92 -29.43
CA ASN A 472 -4.64 -34.30 -29.20
C ASN A 472 -4.27 -34.81 -27.80
N LEU A 473 -3.28 -34.18 -27.14
CA LEU A 473 -2.90 -34.48 -25.76
C LEU A 473 -3.84 -33.85 -24.73
N LEU A 474 -4.66 -32.88 -25.16
CA LEU A 474 -5.63 -32.23 -24.29
C LEU A 474 -6.60 -33.25 -23.70
N SER A 475 -6.75 -33.21 -22.39
CA SER A 475 -7.67 -34.07 -21.67
C SER A 475 -9.10 -33.92 -22.22
N LYS A 476 -9.86 -35.02 -22.19
CA LYS A 476 -11.22 -35.08 -22.75
C LYS A 476 -12.17 -34.02 -22.18
N TRP A 477 -11.87 -33.51 -20.99
CA TRP A 477 -12.67 -32.51 -20.27
C TRP A 477 -12.53 -31.09 -20.84
N HIS A 478 -11.46 -30.82 -21.59
CA HIS A 478 -11.11 -29.46 -22.04
C HIS A 478 -11.30 -29.24 -23.54
N LYS A 479 -11.69 -30.27 -24.31
CA LYS A 479 -11.81 -30.18 -25.78
C LYS A 479 -12.82 -29.13 -26.26
N SER A 480 -14.01 -29.09 -25.66
CA SER A 480 -15.03 -28.08 -25.99
C SER A 480 -14.58 -26.66 -25.63
N ASP A 481 -13.82 -26.54 -24.54
CA ASP A 481 -13.39 -25.25 -24.00
C ASP A 481 -12.29 -24.63 -24.86
N LEU A 482 -11.40 -25.46 -25.44
CA LEU A 482 -10.40 -25.01 -26.39
C LEU A 482 -11.03 -24.37 -27.63
N ASP A 483 -12.04 -25.01 -28.21
CA ASP A 483 -12.74 -24.48 -29.39
C ASP A 483 -13.39 -23.12 -29.08
N ALA A 484 -13.97 -22.96 -27.88
CA ALA A 484 -14.54 -21.69 -27.43
C ALA A 484 -13.50 -20.59 -27.14
N LEU A 485 -12.25 -20.97 -26.82
CA LEU A 485 -11.15 -20.01 -26.61
C LEU A 485 -10.51 -19.56 -27.91
N LEU A 486 -10.55 -20.40 -28.95
CA LEU A 486 -10.01 -20.11 -30.28
C LEU A 486 -11.00 -19.38 -31.21
N ALA A 487 -12.30 -19.40 -30.87
CA ALA A 487 -13.34 -18.59 -31.50
C ALA A 487 -13.36 -17.15 -30.94
#